data_AF-E4U409-F1
#
_entry.id   AF-E4U409-F1
#
_cell.length_a   1.000
_cell.length_b   1.000
_cell.length_c   1.000
_cell.angle_alpha   90.00
_cell.angle_beta   90.00
_cell.angle_gamma   90.00
#
_symmetry.space_group_name_H-M   'P 1'
#
loop_
_entity.id
_entity.type
_entity.pdbx_description
1 polymer ?
#
loop_
_entity_poly.entity_id
_entity_poly.type
_entity_poly.pdbx_seq_one_letter_code
_entity_poly.pdbx_strand_id
1 'polypeptide(L)'
;MNKNVIEYIQEIKSRQRFKYIYGEFHGRISDMRSAFNVLPHKEFLRYFPLSLVALLETSCRMLIAELIDSGEPYISRSKELMDKQKIDFEVMKHLYGKKITMGEFIAHSVAINKLESIDRIFTTLLDKKLLQVLPSHINRWSVEVEKKDPQPMIQNSVEMYTCIKEIFEIRHILAHESAMNIELENVKIEQAIVLFGEFLEVLNDYIRDVMYPDQPLTQMDMNMSACDDLTKTLDSIEAIDSEIVRQISDKWIERLEYYKRAHESWKKYMEDNSEFEASSFIGGSMWTLIKASSANRIALEREKDLKLLLNQLEENDFC
;
A
#
# COMPACT_ATOMS: atom_id res chain seq x y z
N MET A 1 -13.19 -18.26 -18.57
CA MET A 1 -12.39 -18.73 -17.43
C MET A 1 -12.12 -17.62 -16.40
N ASN A 2 -12.02 -16.33 -16.80
CA ASN A 2 -11.78 -15.20 -15.87
C ASN A 2 -12.99 -14.68 -15.08
N LYS A 3 -14.24 -14.94 -15.52
CA LYS A 3 -15.45 -14.45 -14.82
C LYS A 3 -15.51 -14.89 -13.35
N ASN A 4 -15.01 -16.10 -13.07
CA ASN A 4 -14.90 -16.66 -11.72
C ASN A 4 -13.88 -15.89 -10.85
N VAL A 5 -12.77 -15.42 -11.42
CA VAL A 5 -11.73 -14.68 -10.67
C VAL A 5 -12.23 -13.31 -10.22
N ILE A 6 -13.00 -12.60 -11.05
CA ILE A 6 -13.53 -11.27 -10.72
C ILE A 6 -14.58 -11.37 -9.60
N GLU A 7 -15.53 -12.28 -9.74
CA GLU A 7 -16.56 -12.54 -8.71
C GLU A 7 -15.89 -12.97 -7.39
N TYR A 8 -14.85 -13.81 -7.47
CA TYR A 8 -14.05 -14.24 -6.32
C TYR A 8 -13.32 -13.07 -5.62
N ILE A 9 -12.69 -12.16 -6.36
CA ILE A 9 -12.02 -10.97 -5.78
C ILE A 9 -13.04 -10.11 -5.03
N GLN A 10 -14.20 -9.86 -5.64
CA GLN A 10 -15.26 -9.07 -5.01
C GLN A 10 -15.80 -9.73 -3.75
N GLU A 11 -15.98 -11.05 -3.77
CA GLU A 11 -16.44 -11.82 -2.62
C GLU A 11 -15.42 -11.77 -1.48
N ILE A 12 -14.12 -11.92 -1.76
CA ILE A 12 -13.06 -11.77 -0.74
C ILE A 12 -13.11 -10.39 -0.11
N LYS A 13 -13.19 -9.32 -0.93
CA LYS A 13 -13.24 -7.94 -0.42
C LYS A 13 -14.43 -7.71 0.49
N SER A 14 -15.58 -8.35 0.22
CA SER A 14 -16.78 -8.24 1.07
C SER A 14 -16.61 -8.90 2.45
N ARG A 15 -15.68 -9.85 2.58
CA ARG A 15 -15.43 -10.62 3.81
C ARG A 15 -14.25 -10.11 4.62
N GLN A 16 -13.41 -9.25 4.04
CA GLN A 16 -12.27 -8.64 4.73
C GLN A 16 -12.77 -7.66 5.80
N ARG A 17 -12.23 -7.76 7.01
CA ARG A 17 -12.60 -6.89 8.12
C ARG A 17 -11.85 -5.56 8.05
N PHE A 18 -10.57 -5.62 7.66
CA PHE A 18 -9.74 -4.44 7.50
C PHE A 18 -9.37 -4.21 6.04
N LYS A 19 -9.35 -2.94 5.64
CA LYS A 19 -8.84 -2.52 4.33
C LYS A 19 -7.30 -2.58 4.27
N TYR A 20 -6.64 -2.57 5.43
CA TYR A 20 -5.19 -2.52 5.57
C TYR A 20 -4.65 -3.80 6.19
N ILE A 21 -3.51 -4.23 5.66
CA ILE A 21 -2.82 -5.50 5.97
C ILE A 21 -2.48 -5.59 7.45
N TYR A 22 -1.94 -4.51 8.00
CA TYR A 22 -1.47 -4.44 9.39
C TYR A 22 -2.55 -4.85 10.40
N GLY A 23 -3.79 -4.39 10.23
CA GLY A 23 -4.89 -4.76 11.12
C GLY A 23 -5.30 -6.23 10.99
N GLU A 24 -5.32 -6.76 9.76
CA GLU A 24 -5.81 -8.11 9.48
C GLU A 24 -4.83 -9.18 9.98
N PHE A 25 -3.52 -9.06 9.71
CA PHE A 25 -2.59 -10.12 10.11
C PHE A 25 -2.24 -10.09 11.60
N HIS A 26 -2.05 -8.91 12.21
CA HIS A 26 -1.77 -8.84 13.65
C HIS A 26 -2.93 -9.41 14.48
N GLY A 27 -4.18 -9.08 14.11
CA GLY A 27 -5.37 -9.66 14.73
C GLY A 27 -5.40 -11.18 14.60
N ARG A 28 -5.14 -11.72 13.40
CA ARG A 28 -5.13 -13.17 13.14
C ARG A 28 -4.02 -13.91 13.87
N ILE A 29 -2.80 -13.37 13.92
CA ILE A 29 -1.69 -13.97 14.69
C ILE A 29 -2.02 -13.95 16.18
N SER A 30 -2.57 -12.85 16.70
CA SER A 30 -3.02 -12.77 18.10
C SER A 30 -4.07 -13.82 18.41
N ASP A 31 -5.11 -13.95 17.55
CA ASP A 31 -6.17 -14.94 17.71
C ASP A 31 -5.60 -16.37 17.68
N MET A 32 -4.66 -16.67 16.78
CA MET A 32 -3.98 -17.98 16.73
C MET A 32 -3.18 -18.25 18.01
N ARG A 33 -2.42 -17.27 18.53
CA ARG A 33 -1.69 -17.42 19.80
C ARG A 33 -2.64 -17.70 20.95
N SER A 34 -3.74 -16.95 21.05
CA SER A 34 -4.78 -17.17 22.06
C SER A 34 -5.40 -18.56 21.94
N ALA A 35 -5.76 -18.99 20.71
CA ALA A 35 -6.33 -20.31 20.47
C ALA A 35 -5.34 -21.44 20.80
N PHE A 36 -4.06 -21.27 20.49
CA PHE A 36 -3.01 -22.23 20.79
C PHE A 36 -2.89 -22.48 22.31
N ASN A 37 -2.99 -21.42 23.12
CA ASN A 37 -2.86 -21.51 24.58
C ASN A 37 -4.03 -22.24 25.27
N VAL A 38 -5.19 -22.32 24.62
CA VAL A 38 -6.40 -22.95 25.18
C VAL A 38 -6.81 -24.21 24.41
N LEU A 39 -5.87 -24.82 23.67
CA LEU A 39 -6.14 -25.97 22.82
C LEU A 39 -6.82 -27.12 23.59
N PRO A 40 -8.04 -27.52 23.22
CA PRO A 40 -8.77 -28.56 23.95
C PRO A 40 -8.31 -29.97 23.55
N HIS A 41 -7.69 -30.14 22.38
CA HIS A 41 -7.24 -31.45 21.87
C HIS A 41 -6.09 -31.29 20.86
N LYS A 42 -5.17 -32.27 20.81
CA LYS A 42 -4.01 -32.25 19.89
C LYS A 42 -4.38 -32.22 18.41
N GLU A 43 -5.54 -32.77 18.06
CA GLU A 43 -6.04 -32.75 16.67
C GLU A 43 -6.19 -31.31 16.13
N PHE A 44 -6.47 -30.34 17.00
CA PHE A 44 -6.58 -28.94 16.60
C PHE A 44 -5.25 -28.33 16.12
N LEU A 45 -4.10 -28.95 16.43
CA LEU A 45 -2.79 -28.51 15.94
C LEU A 45 -2.72 -28.52 14.41
N ARG A 46 -3.46 -29.43 13.75
CA ARG A 46 -3.46 -29.57 12.28
C ARG A 46 -4.03 -28.35 11.56
N TYR A 47 -4.84 -27.52 12.24
CA TYR A 47 -5.41 -26.32 11.63
C TYR A 47 -4.46 -25.13 11.60
N PHE A 48 -3.40 -25.12 12.44
CA PHE A 48 -2.45 -24.00 12.46
C PHE A 48 -1.63 -23.91 11.18
N PRO A 49 -0.99 -24.98 10.67
CA PRO A 49 -0.27 -24.91 9.39
C PRO A 49 -1.16 -24.41 8.23
N LEU A 50 -2.41 -24.88 8.17
CA LEU A 50 -3.39 -24.42 7.18
C LEU A 50 -3.66 -22.91 7.31
N SER A 51 -3.88 -22.46 8.54
CA SER A 51 -4.24 -21.06 8.83
C SER A 51 -3.05 -20.12 8.65
N LEU A 52 -1.84 -20.53 9.04
CA LEU A 52 -0.61 -19.77 8.86
C LEU A 52 -0.28 -19.57 7.37
N VAL A 53 -0.36 -20.64 6.57
CA VAL A 53 -0.16 -20.53 5.12
C VAL A 53 -1.23 -19.66 4.48
N ALA A 54 -2.51 -19.84 4.84
CA ALA A 54 -3.59 -19.00 4.31
C ALA A 54 -3.41 -17.52 4.66
N LEU A 55 -2.96 -17.22 5.89
CA LEU A 55 -2.67 -15.87 6.33
C LEU A 55 -1.51 -15.26 5.56
N LEU A 56 -0.42 -16.02 5.38
CA LEU A 56 0.74 -15.60 4.60
C LEU A 56 0.35 -15.32 3.14
N GLU A 57 -0.35 -16.26 2.50
CA GLU A 57 -0.84 -16.11 1.12
C GLU A 57 -1.69 -14.84 0.97
N THR A 58 -2.66 -14.63 1.87
CA THR A 58 -3.57 -13.47 1.81
C THR A 58 -2.81 -12.16 2.02
N SER A 59 -1.92 -12.11 3.01
CA SER A 59 -1.12 -10.92 3.32
C SER A 59 -0.19 -10.57 2.15
N CYS A 60 0.49 -11.55 1.56
CA CYS A 60 1.31 -11.34 0.38
C CYS A 60 0.48 -10.82 -0.82
N ARG A 61 -0.74 -11.34 -1.04
CA ARG A 61 -1.60 -10.82 -2.13
C ARG A 61 -1.98 -9.37 -1.92
N MET A 62 -2.31 -8.98 -0.70
CA MET A 62 -2.62 -7.58 -0.40
C MET A 62 -1.39 -6.69 -0.63
N LEU A 63 -0.19 -7.11 -0.19
CA LEU A 63 1.05 -6.36 -0.43
C LEU A 63 1.39 -6.25 -1.93
N ILE A 64 1.21 -7.34 -2.69
CA ILE A 64 1.40 -7.33 -4.15
C ILE A 64 0.43 -6.34 -4.80
N ALA A 65 -0.83 -6.34 -4.38
CA ALA A 65 -1.83 -5.43 -4.93
C ALA A 65 -1.48 -3.97 -4.61
N GLU A 66 -1.16 -3.66 -3.36
CA GLU A 66 -0.77 -2.33 -2.90
C GLU A 66 0.46 -1.81 -3.66
N LEU A 67 1.49 -2.64 -3.79
CA LEU A 67 2.72 -2.29 -4.50
C LEU A 67 2.47 -1.99 -5.98
N ILE A 68 1.65 -2.80 -6.67
CA ILE A 68 1.32 -2.56 -8.07
C ILE A 68 0.44 -1.31 -8.24
N ASP A 69 -0.53 -1.12 -7.35
CA ASP A 69 -1.47 -0.01 -7.41
C ASP A 69 -0.83 1.33 -6.99
N SER A 70 0.34 1.31 -6.34
CA SER A 70 1.13 2.53 -6.10
C SER A 70 1.74 3.09 -7.38
N GLY A 71 1.70 2.37 -8.50
CA GLY A 71 2.09 2.83 -9.83
C GLY A 71 3.50 2.40 -10.25
N GLU A 72 4.20 3.29 -10.95
CA GLU A 72 5.56 3.01 -11.41
C GLU A 72 6.57 2.98 -10.25
N PRO A 73 7.62 2.13 -10.31
CA PRO A 73 7.97 1.21 -11.40
C PRO A 73 7.24 -0.15 -11.35
N TYR A 74 6.41 -0.38 -10.33
CA TYR A 74 5.89 -1.71 -9.99
C TYR A 74 4.85 -2.22 -11.00
N ILE A 75 3.99 -1.33 -11.51
CA ILE A 75 3.01 -1.68 -12.54
C ILE A 75 3.69 -2.19 -13.81
N SER A 76 4.77 -1.54 -14.28
CA SER A 76 5.50 -1.98 -15.47
C SER A 76 6.18 -3.33 -15.25
N ARG A 77 6.80 -3.53 -14.08
CA ARG A 77 7.45 -4.80 -13.70
C ARG A 77 6.45 -5.95 -13.53
N SER A 78 5.22 -5.65 -13.11
CA SER A 78 4.17 -6.65 -12.90
C SER A 78 3.79 -7.41 -14.18
N LYS A 79 4.14 -6.89 -15.36
CA LYS A 79 3.96 -7.57 -16.64
C LYS A 79 4.56 -8.97 -16.66
N GLU A 80 5.75 -9.16 -16.08
CA GLU A 80 6.40 -10.48 -16.02
C GLU A 80 5.62 -11.52 -15.20
N LEU A 81 4.78 -11.04 -14.26
CA LEU A 81 3.89 -11.91 -13.48
C LEU A 81 2.64 -12.32 -14.26
N MET A 82 2.32 -11.58 -15.34
CA MET A 82 1.13 -11.74 -16.15
C MET A 82 1.31 -12.59 -17.41
N ASP A 83 2.51 -13.00 -17.77
CA ASP A 83 2.84 -13.58 -19.09
C ASP A 83 1.99 -14.80 -19.53
N LYS A 84 1.24 -15.42 -18.61
CA LYS A 84 0.34 -16.55 -18.89
C LYS A 84 -1.15 -16.25 -18.76
N GLN A 85 -1.53 -15.05 -18.33
CA GLN A 85 -2.91 -14.65 -18.05
C GLN A 85 -3.45 -13.75 -19.17
N LYS A 86 -4.57 -14.14 -19.79
CA LYS A 86 -5.23 -13.31 -20.81
C LYS A 86 -6.16 -12.31 -20.14
N ILE A 87 -5.99 -11.03 -20.45
CA ILE A 87 -6.99 -10.00 -20.15
C ILE A 87 -8.10 -10.10 -21.21
N ASP A 88 -9.32 -10.43 -20.79
CA ASP A 88 -10.50 -10.43 -21.64
C ASP A 88 -11.35 -9.17 -21.43
N PHE A 89 -12.40 -9.02 -22.24
CA PHE A 89 -13.29 -7.85 -22.18
C PHE A 89 -13.98 -7.70 -20.82
N GLU A 90 -14.30 -8.79 -20.13
CA GLU A 90 -14.92 -8.72 -18.80
C GLU A 90 -13.93 -8.18 -17.77
N VAL A 91 -12.65 -8.60 -17.81
CA VAL A 91 -11.60 -8.01 -16.97
C VAL A 91 -11.45 -6.52 -17.27
N MET A 92 -11.36 -6.12 -18.55
CA MET A 92 -11.25 -4.72 -18.94
C MET A 92 -12.43 -3.87 -18.45
N LYS A 93 -13.65 -4.38 -18.55
CA LYS A 93 -14.86 -3.72 -18.07
C LYS A 93 -14.81 -3.46 -16.56
N HIS A 94 -14.31 -4.42 -15.77
CA HIS A 94 -14.21 -4.26 -14.32
C HIS A 94 -13.08 -3.32 -13.90
N LEU A 95 -11.96 -3.33 -14.62
CA LEU A 95 -10.87 -2.36 -14.44
C LEU A 95 -11.33 -0.93 -14.76
N TYR A 96 -11.96 -0.73 -15.93
CA TYR A 96 -12.50 0.58 -16.32
C TYR A 96 -13.58 1.08 -15.35
N GLY A 97 -14.45 0.18 -14.92
CA GLY A 97 -15.47 0.46 -13.90
C GLY A 97 -14.95 0.61 -12.48
N LYS A 98 -13.61 0.54 -12.25
CA LYS A 98 -12.95 0.61 -10.92
C LYS A 98 -13.53 -0.38 -9.90
N LYS A 99 -14.05 -1.52 -10.36
CA LYS A 99 -14.60 -2.59 -9.51
C LYS A 99 -13.50 -3.46 -8.92
N ILE A 100 -12.41 -3.61 -9.65
CA ILE A 100 -11.15 -4.22 -9.22
C ILE A 100 -10.00 -3.31 -9.68
N THR A 101 -8.87 -3.35 -8.99
CA THR A 101 -7.63 -2.70 -9.43
C THR A 101 -6.75 -3.65 -10.25
N MET A 102 -5.71 -3.12 -10.90
CA MET A 102 -4.75 -3.98 -11.61
C MET A 102 -3.93 -4.81 -10.62
N GLY A 103 -3.53 -4.20 -9.49
CA GLY A 103 -2.86 -4.90 -8.41
C GLY A 103 -3.68 -6.07 -7.88
N GLU A 104 -4.98 -5.89 -7.63
CA GLU A 104 -5.88 -6.97 -7.20
C GLU A 104 -5.95 -8.11 -8.23
N PHE A 105 -6.12 -7.77 -9.50
CA PHE A 105 -6.19 -8.78 -10.55
C PHE A 105 -4.89 -9.61 -10.61
N ILE A 106 -3.73 -8.96 -10.63
CA ILE A 106 -2.43 -9.62 -10.71
C ILE A 106 -2.14 -10.41 -9.42
N ALA A 107 -2.40 -9.82 -8.25
CA ALA A 107 -2.22 -10.45 -6.96
C ALA A 107 -3.02 -11.75 -6.86
N HIS A 108 -4.23 -11.84 -7.43
CA HIS A 108 -5.01 -13.08 -7.44
C HIS A 108 -4.66 -14.05 -8.57
N SER A 109 -3.89 -13.61 -9.56
CA SER A 109 -3.46 -14.43 -10.70
C SER A 109 -2.21 -15.26 -10.43
N VAL A 110 -1.38 -14.86 -9.45
CA VAL A 110 -0.11 -15.50 -9.12
C VAL A 110 -0.29 -16.66 -8.13
N ALA A 111 0.51 -17.73 -8.31
CA ALA A 111 0.53 -18.85 -7.36
C ALA A 111 1.51 -18.59 -6.22
N ILE A 112 1.01 -18.61 -4.97
CA ILE A 112 1.80 -18.52 -3.75
C ILE A 112 1.62 -19.84 -3.02
N ASN A 113 2.57 -20.76 -3.19
CA ASN A 113 2.47 -22.14 -2.70
C ASN A 113 3.74 -22.63 -2.00
N LYS A 114 4.76 -21.78 -1.93
CA LYS A 114 6.05 -22.01 -1.27
C LYS A 114 6.77 -20.69 -1.08
N LEU A 115 7.77 -20.65 -0.22
CA LEU A 115 8.56 -19.46 0.08
C LEU A 115 9.27 -18.90 -1.17
N GLU A 116 9.76 -19.76 -2.05
CA GLU A 116 10.43 -19.34 -3.29
C GLU A 116 9.48 -18.63 -4.26
N SER A 117 8.18 -18.95 -4.21
CA SER A 117 7.17 -18.25 -5.01
C SER A 117 7.01 -16.81 -4.53
N ILE A 118 7.02 -16.58 -3.22
CA ILE A 118 6.99 -15.24 -2.59
C ILE A 118 8.24 -14.45 -3.00
N ASP A 119 9.43 -15.04 -2.80
CA ASP A 119 10.71 -14.41 -3.16
C ASP A 119 10.73 -13.97 -4.61
N ARG A 120 10.36 -14.86 -5.55
CA ARG A 120 10.33 -14.53 -6.97
C ARG A 120 9.38 -13.38 -7.28
N ILE A 121 8.14 -13.41 -6.76
CA ILE A 121 7.13 -12.39 -7.06
C ILE A 121 7.60 -11.01 -6.60
N PHE A 122 8.03 -10.89 -5.34
CA PHE A 122 8.52 -9.62 -4.82
C PHE A 122 9.84 -9.21 -5.46
N THR A 123 10.72 -10.16 -5.80
CA THR A 123 11.96 -9.85 -6.53
C THR A 123 11.67 -9.21 -7.89
N THR A 124 10.70 -9.73 -8.63
CA THR A 124 10.25 -9.12 -9.89
C THR A 124 9.74 -7.71 -9.68
N LEU A 125 8.88 -7.48 -8.68
CA LEU A 125 8.30 -6.15 -8.45
C LEU A 125 9.33 -5.14 -7.94
N LEU A 126 10.22 -5.55 -7.04
CA LEU A 126 11.17 -4.68 -6.36
C LEU A 126 12.49 -4.50 -7.11
N ASP A 127 12.79 -5.38 -8.07
CA ASP A 127 14.08 -5.48 -8.75
C ASP A 127 15.26 -5.74 -7.78
N LYS A 128 14.97 -6.49 -6.71
CA LYS A 128 15.92 -6.86 -5.64
C LYS A 128 15.53 -8.21 -5.07
N LYS A 129 16.51 -9.09 -4.82
CA LYS A 129 16.26 -10.43 -4.25
C LYS A 129 15.70 -10.32 -2.83
N LEU A 130 14.39 -10.52 -2.66
CA LEU A 130 13.69 -10.26 -1.40
C LEU A 130 14.33 -10.98 -0.21
N LEU A 131 14.53 -12.30 -0.31
CA LEU A 131 15.08 -13.10 0.79
C LEU A 131 16.57 -12.80 1.09
N GLN A 132 17.25 -12.03 0.24
CA GLN A 132 18.61 -11.56 0.51
C GLN A 132 18.62 -10.21 1.23
N VAL A 133 17.65 -9.34 0.95
CA VAL A 133 17.60 -7.98 1.54
C VAL A 133 16.83 -7.93 2.85
N LEU A 134 15.78 -8.75 3.00
CA LEU A 134 14.91 -8.76 4.16
C LEU A 134 15.66 -9.01 5.49
N PRO A 135 16.66 -9.91 5.57
CA PRO A 135 17.43 -10.12 6.80
C PRO A 135 18.24 -8.90 7.26
N SER A 136 18.50 -7.94 6.38
CA SER A 136 19.23 -6.70 6.70
C SER A 136 18.31 -5.51 6.95
N HIS A 137 16.99 -5.69 6.85
CA HIS A 137 16.03 -4.61 7.03
C HIS A 137 15.99 -4.16 8.49
N ILE A 138 15.98 -2.84 8.69
CA ILE A 138 16.00 -2.19 10.00
C ILE A 138 14.71 -1.40 10.15
N ASN A 139 14.09 -1.53 11.31
CA ASN A 139 12.92 -0.74 11.66
C ASN A 139 13.30 0.74 11.87
N ARG A 140 12.85 1.62 10.97
CA ARG A 140 13.15 3.05 11.04
C ARG A 140 12.66 3.71 12.32
N TRP A 141 11.48 3.32 12.82
CA TRP A 141 10.93 3.86 14.06
C TRP A 141 11.90 3.68 15.25
N SER A 142 12.45 2.48 15.40
CA SER A 142 13.40 2.16 16.49
C SER A 142 14.66 3.04 16.44
N VAL A 143 15.15 3.35 15.23
CA VAL A 143 16.39 4.13 15.06
C VAL A 143 16.12 5.63 15.11
N GLU A 144 15.16 6.11 14.32
CA GLU A 144 14.93 7.55 14.11
C GLU A 144 14.13 8.17 15.25
N VAL A 145 13.15 7.45 15.81
CA VAL A 145 12.27 7.96 16.87
C VAL A 145 12.77 7.53 18.24
N GLU A 146 13.01 6.24 18.45
CA GLU A 146 13.41 5.71 19.75
C GLU A 146 14.92 5.86 20.04
N LYS A 147 15.71 6.29 19.04
CA LYS A 147 17.17 6.50 19.14
C LYS A 147 17.93 5.26 19.61
N LYS A 148 17.45 4.07 19.25
CA LYS A 148 18.14 2.81 19.49
C LYS A 148 19.20 2.56 18.42
N ASP A 149 20.19 1.74 18.75
CA ASP A 149 21.15 1.28 17.76
C ASP A 149 20.46 0.48 16.65
N PRO A 150 20.87 0.67 15.38
CA PRO A 150 20.28 -0.06 14.26
C PRO A 150 20.52 -1.55 14.42
N GLN A 151 19.42 -2.31 14.51
CA GLN A 151 19.43 -3.76 14.58
C GLN A 151 18.48 -4.33 13.52
N PRO A 152 18.86 -5.42 12.84
CA PRO A 152 17.95 -6.10 11.93
C PRO A 152 16.69 -6.57 12.64
N MET A 153 15.54 -6.46 11.98
CA MET A 153 14.29 -6.96 12.55
C MET A 153 14.27 -8.50 12.61
N ILE A 154 14.95 -9.17 11.67
CA ILE A 154 15.07 -10.64 11.65
C ILE A 154 16.39 -11.04 12.34
N GLN A 155 16.29 -11.70 13.48
CA GLN A 155 17.46 -12.18 14.22
C GLN A 155 18.09 -13.43 13.59
N ASN A 156 17.26 -14.36 13.10
CA ASN A 156 17.71 -15.61 12.49
C ASN A 156 16.89 -15.94 11.23
N SER A 157 17.36 -15.45 10.08
CA SER A 157 16.67 -15.67 8.80
C SER A 157 16.68 -17.13 8.35
N VAL A 158 17.72 -17.90 8.69
CA VAL A 158 17.83 -19.31 8.34
C VAL A 158 16.72 -20.11 9.01
N GLU A 159 16.52 -19.91 10.30
CA GLU A 159 15.47 -20.57 11.08
C GLU A 159 14.08 -20.17 10.60
N MET A 160 13.85 -18.87 10.41
CA MET A 160 12.58 -18.34 9.89
C MET A 160 12.21 -18.95 8.53
N TYR A 161 13.15 -18.95 7.57
CA TYR A 161 12.89 -19.48 6.22
C TYR A 161 12.70 -20.99 6.22
N THR A 162 13.45 -21.71 7.06
CA THR A 162 13.30 -23.17 7.21
C THR A 162 11.91 -23.49 7.75
N CYS A 163 11.49 -22.81 8.82
CA CYS A 163 10.17 -23.01 9.42
C CYS A 163 9.03 -22.73 8.42
N ILE A 164 9.11 -21.64 7.65
CA ILE A 164 8.08 -21.31 6.66
C ILE A 164 7.99 -22.39 5.59
N LYS A 165 9.12 -22.89 5.08
CA LYS A 165 9.13 -23.98 4.09
C LYS A 165 8.51 -25.25 4.65
N GLU A 166 8.88 -25.65 5.86
CA GLU A 166 8.32 -26.83 6.52
C GLU A 166 6.80 -26.73 6.70
N ILE A 167 6.29 -25.56 7.08
CA ILE A 167 4.86 -25.35 7.26
C ILE A 167 4.09 -25.37 5.92
N PHE A 168 4.69 -24.92 4.81
CA PHE A 168 4.11 -25.11 3.48
C PHE A 168 3.97 -26.61 3.13
N GLU A 169 5.00 -27.40 3.40
CA GLU A 169 4.98 -28.86 3.16
C GLU A 169 3.95 -29.55 4.07
N ILE A 170 3.91 -29.21 5.36
CA ILE A 170 2.90 -29.75 6.29
C ILE A 170 1.49 -29.40 5.82
N ARG A 171 1.25 -28.16 5.39
CA ARG A 171 -0.04 -27.75 4.81
C ARG A 171 -0.37 -28.54 3.55
N HIS A 172 0.61 -28.84 2.70
CA HIS A 172 0.40 -29.67 1.51
C HIS A 172 -0.11 -31.06 1.91
N ILE A 173 0.60 -31.73 2.83
CA ILE A 173 0.28 -33.07 3.29
C ILE A 173 -1.10 -33.10 3.99
N LEU A 174 -1.34 -32.17 4.92
CA LEU A 174 -2.60 -32.12 5.67
C LEU A 174 -3.82 -31.82 4.78
N ALA A 175 -3.67 -30.93 3.81
CA ALA A 175 -4.79 -30.52 2.95
C ALA A 175 -5.07 -31.51 1.82
N HIS A 176 -4.05 -32.19 1.28
CA HIS A 176 -4.17 -32.94 0.03
C HIS A 176 -3.90 -34.44 0.16
N GLU A 177 -3.13 -34.89 1.16
CA GLU A 177 -2.71 -36.30 1.26
C GLU A 177 -3.48 -37.10 2.33
N SER A 178 -4.36 -36.47 3.11
CA SER A 178 -5.14 -37.12 4.18
C SER A 178 -4.27 -37.94 5.14
N ALA A 179 -3.08 -37.43 5.48
CA ALA A 179 -2.10 -38.14 6.29
C ALA A 179 -2.52 -38.25 7.77
N MET A 180 -3.17 -39.36 8.13
CA MET A 180 -3.58 -39.63 9.51
C MET A 180 -2.38 -39.79 10.48
N ASN A 181 -1.21 -40.20 9.97
CA ASN A 181 -0.04 -40.52 10.78
C ASN A 181 0.94 -39.35 11.03
N ILE A 182 0.63 -38.14 10.58
CA ILE A 182 1.43 -36.97 10.99
C ILE A 182 1.13 -36.63 12.45
N GLU A 183 2.17 -36.69 13.28
CA GLU A 183 2.16 -36.12 14.62
C GLU A 183 2.82 -34.74 14.59
N LEU A 184 2.10 -33.71 15.04
CA LEU A 184 2.61 -32.36 15.17
C LEU A 184 3.03 -32.11 16.62
N GLU A 185 4.22 -31.55 16.79
CA GLU A 185 4.74 -31.14 18.10
C GLU A 185 4.25 -29.72 18.43
N ASN A 186 3.69 -29.53 19.63
CA ASN A 186 3.22 -28.22 20.10
C ASN A 186 4.29 -27.13 19.94
N VAL A 187 5.51 -27.40 20.39
CA VAL A 187 6.63 -26.42 20.38
C VAL A 187 6.93 -25.93 18.96
N LYS A 188 6.89 -26.83 17.96
CA LYS A 188 7.12 -26.47 16.56
C LYS A 188 6.01 -25.57 16.01
N ILE A 189 4.76 -25.83 16.36
CA ILE A 189 3.62 -25.00 15.92
C ILE A 189 3.64 -23.64 16.61
N GLU A 190 3.92 -23.59 17.90
CA GLU A 190 4.07 -22.34 18.65
C GLU A 190 5.15 -21.46 18.03
N GLN A 191 6.32 -22.05 17.77
CA GLN A 191 7.42 -21.38 17.12
C GLN A 191 7.05 -20.90 15.70
N ALA A 192 6.33 -21.71 14.93
CA ALA A 192 5.84 -21.32 13.61
C ALA A 192 4.90 -20.10 13.67
N ILE A 193 4.00 -20.01 14.66
CA ILE A 193 3.13 -18.84 14.83
C ILE A 193 3.97 -17.57 15.07
N VAL A 194 5.04 -17.68 15.85
CA VAL A 194 5.96 -16.55 16.11
C VAL A 194 6.69 -16.15 14.84
N LEU A 195 7.38 -17.08 14.19
CA LEU A 195 8.23 -16.81 13.02
C LEU A 195 7.41 -16.33 11.80
N PHE A 196 6.19 -16.82 11.60
CA PHE A 196 5.29 -16.30 10.56
C PHE A 196 4.84 -14.87 10.86
N GLY A 197 4.54 -14.57 12.13
CA GLY A 197 4.18 -13.22 12.55
C GLY A 197 5.31 -12.22 12.30
N GLU A 198 6.53 -12.58 12.72
CA GLU A 198 7.73 -11.78 12.47
C GLU A 198 8.01 -11.61 10.98
N PHE A 199 7.95 -12.68 10.17
CA PHE A 199 8.15 -12.58 8.72
C PHE A 199 7.18 -11.61 8.06
N LEU A 200 5.89 -11.68 8.42
CA LEU A 200 4.87 -10.78 7.88
C LEU A 200 5.07 -9.33 8.32
N GLU A 201 5.46 -9.11 9.58
CA GLU A 201 5.74 -7.78 10.10
C GLU A 201 6.92 -7.14 9.36
N VAL A 202 8.04 -7.86 9.23
CA VAL A 202 9.23 -7.36 8.51
C VAL A 202 8.95 -7.17 7.02
N LEU A 203 8.22 -8.09 6.39
CA LEU A 203 7.84 -7.94 4.99
C LEU A 203 6.96 -6.70 4.79
N ASN A 204 5.96 -6.49 5.64
CA ASN A 204 5.10 -5.32 5.56
C ASN A 204 5.88 -4.01 5.79
N ASP A 205 6.74 -3.97 6.82
CA ASP A 205 7.59 -2.80 7.13
C ASP A 205 8.52 -2.47 5.96
N TYR A 206 9.21 -3.48 5.42
CA TYR A 206 10.10 -3.33 4.28
C TYR A 206 9.38 -2.81 3.03
N ILE A 207 8.21 -3.37 2.70
CA ILE A 207 7.44 -2.94 1.53
C ILE A 207 6.96 -1.49 1.70
N ARG A 208 6.56 -1.08 2.90
CA ARG A 208 6.20 0.32 3.18
C ARG A 208 7.37 1.27 2.99
N ASP A 209 8.56 0.93 3.50
CA ASP A 209 9.76 1.75 3.33
C ASP A 209 10.20 1.85 1.86
N VAL A 210 9.98 0.81 1.07
CA VAL A 210 10.25 0.84 -0.38
C VAL A 210 9.22 1.69 -1.14
N MET A 211 7.94 1.62 -0.77
CA MET A 211 6.88 2.43 -1.42
C MET A 211 6.95 3.90 -1.03
N TYR A 212 7.29 4.18 0.23
CA TYR A 212 7.29 5.51 0.81
C TYR A 212 8.63 5.78 1.49
N PRO A 213 9.71 5.91 0.69
CA PRO A 213 11.02 6.25 1.22
C PRO A 213 10.94 7.57 1.99
N ASP A 214 11.62 7.63 3.12
CA ASP A 214 11.69 8.82 3.99
C ASP A 214 10.31 9.31 4.49
N GLN A 215 9.29 8.46 4.49
CA GLN A 215 7.97 8.83 5.01
C GLN A 215 8.12 9.35 6.45
N PRO A 216 7.43 10.47 6.81
CA PRO A 216 7.39 10.97 8.17
C PRO A 216 6.89 9.91 9.16
N LEU A 217 7.59 9.76 10.27
CA LEU A 217 7.27 8.74 11.28
C LEU A 217 6.40 9.32 12.41
N THR A 218 6.65 10.55 12.83
CA THR A 218 5.90 11.17 13.92
C THR A 218 4.78 12.06 13.40
N GLN A 219 3.75 12.31 14.22
CA GLN A 219 2.68 13.26 13.87
C GLN A 219 3.22 14.67 13.60
N MET A 220 4.29 15.07 14.30
CA MET A 220 4.94 16.36 14.06
C MET A 220 5.59 16.40 12.68
N ASP A 221 6.34 15.36 12.32
CA ASP A 221 6.97 15.27 11.00
C ASP A 221 5.92 15.20 9.89
N MET A 222 4.82 14.47 10.11
CA MET A 222 3.69 14.42 9.17
C MET A 222 3.07 15.80 8.97
N ASN A 223 2.87 16.56 10.05
CA ASN A 223 2.35 17.92 9.97
C ASN A 223 3.31 18.84 9.18
N MET A 224 4.62 18.75 9.45
CA MET A 224 5.63 19.55 8.75
C MET A 224 5.68 19.21 7.26
N SER A 225 5.78 17.91 6.92
CA SER A 225 5.80 17.46 5.53
C SER A 225 4.57 17.90 4.74
N ALA A 226 3.38 17.82 5.34
CA ALA A 226 2.15 18.25 4.67
C ALA A 226 2.12 19.76 4.39
N CYS A 227 2.64 20.58 5.32
CA CYS A 227 2.80 22.02 5.12
C CYS A 227 3.86 22.35 4.06
N ASP A 228 4.98 21.64 4.07
CA ASP A 228 6.06 21.82 3.08
C ASP A 228 5.57 21.50 1.67
N ASP A 229 4.82 20.41 1.50
CA ASP A 229 4.25 20.02 0.21
C ASP A 229 3.21 21.03 -0.28
N LEU A 230 2.34 21.53 0.61
CA LEU A 230 1.43 22.61 0.26
C LEU A 230 2.18 23.87 -0.18
N THR A 231 3.23 24.25 0.56
CA THR A 231 4.04 25.44 0.26
C THR A 231 4.68 25.33 -1.12
N LYS A 232 5.33 24.20 -1.43
CA LYS A 232 5.92 23.95 -2.75
C LYS A 232 4.89 24.07 -3.88
N THR A 233 3.70 23.52 -3.68
CA THR A 233 2.62 23.60 -4.69
C THR A 233 2.13 25.03 -4.87
N LEU A 234 1.96 25.79 -3.78
CA LEU A 234 1.54 27.19 -3.83
C LEU A 234 2.59 28.08 -4.50
N ASP A 235 3.88 27.87 -4.21
CA ASP A 235 4.99 28.58 -4.86
C ASP A 235 4.99 28.33 -6.39
N SER A 236 4.75 27.09 -6.80
CA SER A 236 4.60 26.73 -8.22
C SER A 236 3.39 27.42 -8.87
N ILE A 237 2.25 27.44 -8.18
CA ILE A 237 1.04 28.14 -8.64
C ILE A 237 1.30 29.64 -8.79
N GLU A 238 1.99 30.28 -7.84
CA GLU A 238 2.29 31.70 -7.88
C GLU A 238 3.21 32.06 -9.07
N ALA A 239 4.19 31.20 -9.37
CA ALA A 239 5.03 31.36 -10.54
C ALA A 239 4.22 31.27 -11.86
N ILE A 240 3.33 30.28 -11.97
CA ILE A 240 2.45 30.11 -13.15
C ILE A 240 1.44 31.26 -13.26
N ASP A 241 0.84 31.67 -12.14
CA ASP A 241 -0.13 32.77 -12.08
C ASP A 241 0.49 34.09 -12.57
N SER A 242 1.70 34.38 -12.12
CA SER A 242 2.46 35.57 -12.54
C SER A 242 2.67 35.61 -14.05
N GLU A 243 2.97 34.47 -14.65
CA GLU A 243 3.16 34.34 -16.10
C GLU A 243 1.84 34.49 -16.87
N ILE A 244 0.76 33.86 -16.40
CA ILE A 244 -0.59 34.02 -16.98
C ILE A 244 -1.03 35.48 -16.94
N VAL A 245 -0.85 36.15 -15.79
CA VAL A 245 -1.20 37.57 -15.61
C VAL A 245 -0.45 38.42 -16.62
N ARG A 246 0.85 38.19 -16.81
CA ARG A 246 1.68 38.89 -17.79
C ARG A 246 1.16 38.72 -19.22
N GLN A 247 0.88 37.48 -19.64
CA GLN A 247 0.38 37.21 -20.99
C GLN A 247 -1.01 37.79 -21.25
N ILE A 248 -1.90 37.76 -20.26
CA ILE A 248 -3.25 38.34 -20.37
C ILE A 248 -3.17 39.87 -20.33
N SER A 249 -2.34 40.47 -19.48
CA SER A 249 -2.22 41.93 -19.38
C SER A 249 -1.73 42.58 -20.68
N ASP A 250 -0.88 41.87 -21.43
CA ASP A 250 -0.33 42.37 -22.69
C ASP A 250 -1.35 42.36 -23.84
N LYS A 251 -2.40 41.52 -23.75
CA LYS A 251 -3.31 41.25 -24.89
C LYS A 251 -4.80 41.48 -24.59
N TRP A 252 -5.27 41.30 -23.35
CA TRP A 252 -6.70 41.17 -23.00
C TRP A 252 -7.05 41.76 -21.62
N ILE A 253 -6.96 43.08 -21.46
CA ILE A 253 -7.14 43.78 -20.16
C ILE A 253 -8.46 43.43 -19.45
N GLU A 254 -9.59 43.37 -20.17
CA GLU A 254 -10.89 43.03 -19.55
C GLU A 254 -10.94 41.60 -19.02
N ARG A 255 -10.24 40.66 -19.68
CA ARG A 255 -10.18 39.26 -19.27
C ARG A 255 -9.35 39.07 -17.99
N LEU A 256 -8.38 39.96 -17.75
CA LEU A 256 -7.55 39.92 -16.54
C LEU A 256 -8.37 40.06 -15.26
N GLU A 257 -9.38 40.93 -15.26
CA GLU A 257 -10.24 41.15 -14.08
C GLU A 257 -11.16 39.96 -13.79
N TYR A 258 -11.60 39.23 -14.83
CA TYR A 258 -12.32 37.97 -14.62
C TYR A 258 -11.40 36.88 -14.07
N TYR A 259 -10.18 36.78 -14.61
CA TYR A 259 -9.19 35.82 -14.15
C TYR A 259 -8.81 36.02 -12.69
N LYS A 260 -8.44 37.25 -12.29
CA LYS A 260 -8.07 37.57 -10.90
C LYS A 260 -9.19 37.25 -9.91
N ARG A 261 -10.44 37.61 -10.23
CA ARG A 261 -11.60 37.29 -9.38
C ARG A 261 -11.83 35.78 -9.24
N ALA A 262 -11.68 35.03 -10.33
CA ALA A 262 -11.79 33.58 -10.30
C ALA A 262 -10.68 32.95 -9.45
N HIS A 263 -9.44 33.43 -9.60
CA HIS A 263 -8.29 32.97 -8.83
C HIS A 263 -8.44 33.25 -7.33
N GLU A 264 -8.90 34.45 -6.96
CA GLU A 264 -9.15 34.80 -5.56
C GLU A 264 -10.28 33.97 -4.93
N SER A 265 -11.36 33.74 -5.69
CA SER A 265 -12.47 32.89 -5.24
C SER A 265 -12.01 31.44 -5.00
N TRP A 266 -11.10 30.95 -5.84
CA TRP A 266 -10.50 29.63 -5.66
C TRP A 266 -9.65 29.55 -4.38
N LYS A 267 -8.82 30.56 -4.08
CA LYS A 267 -8.03 30.60 -2.83
C LYS A 267 -8.93 30.50 -1.60
N LYS A 268 -10.03 31.25 -1.60
CA LYS A 268 -11.02 31.19 -0.53
C LYS A 268 -11.67 29.82 -0.43
N TYR A 269 -12.07 29.22 -1.56
CA TYR A 269 -12.63 27.88 -1.58
C TYR A 269 -11.66 26.84 -0.99
N MET A 270 -10.37 26.91 -1.34
CA MET A 270 -9.34 26.03 -0.81
C MET A 270 -9.25 26.11 0.72
N GLU A 271 -9.20 27.33 1.26
CA GLU A 271 -9.16 27.56 2.72
C GLU A 271 -10.42 26.99 3.40
N ASP A 272 -11.61 27.44 2.96
CA ASP A 272 -12.89 27.05 3.57
C ASP A 272 -13.12 25.54 3.48
N ASN A 273 -12.80 24.90 2.34
CA ASN A 273 -12.96 23.46 2.17
C ASN A 273 -11.96 22.66 3.01
N SER A 274 -10.70 23.11 3.09
CA SER A 274 -9.68 22.44 3.90
C SER A 274 -10.02 22.49 5.40
N GLU A 275 -10.57 23.62 5.87
CA GLU A 275 -11.07 23.76 7.23
C GLU A 275 -12.28 22.85 7.50
N PHE A 276 -13.21 22.79 6.55
CA PHE A 276 -14.36 21.88 6.63
C PHE A 276 -13.91 20.40 6.74
N GLU A 277 -12.98 19.96 5.91
CA GLU A 277 -12.46 18.58 5.96
C GLU A 277 -11.70 18.29 7.25
N ALA A 278 -10.96 19.27 7.79
CA ALA A 278 -10.23 19.13 9.04
C ALA A 278 -11.11 19.29 10.31
N SER A 279 -12.37 19.72 10.15
CA SER A 279 -13.24 20.13 11.26
C SER A 279 -13.46 19.06 12.34
N SER A 280 -13.43 17.78 11.97
CA SER A 280 -13.58 16.66 12.92
C SER A 280 -12.38 16.47 13.84
N PHE A 281 -11.26 17.15 13.56
CA PHE A 281 -10.00 17.01 14.28
C PHE A 281 -9.59 18.28 15.03
N ILE A 282 -10.43 19.32 15.06
CA ILE A 282 -10.12 20.62 15.68
C ILE A 282 -9.59 20.43 17.11
N GLY A 283 -8.46 21.05 17.41
CA GLY A 283 -7.77 20.96 18.70
C GLY A 283 -6.92 19.69 18.88
N GLY A 284 -6.97 18.75 17.94
CA GLY A 284 -6.12 17.56 17.91
C GLY A 284 -4.86 17.74 17.07
N SER A 285 -3.87 16.88 17.31
CA SER A 285 -2.57 16.91 16.60
C SER A 285 -2.66 16.57 15.11
N MET A 286 -3.74 15.92 14.67
CA MET A 286 -4.00 15.59 13.27
C MET A 286 -4.64 16.74 12.47
N TRP A 287 -5.18 17.77 13.11
CA TRP A 287 -5.89 18.86 12.43
C TRP A 287 -5.01 19.50 11.35
N THR A 288 -3.76 19.83 11.69
CA THR A 288 -2.80 20.46 10.78
C THR A 288 -2.51 19.58 9.56
N LEU A 289 -2.26 18.29 9.77
CA LEU A 289 -2.04 17.33 8.68
C LEU A 289 -3.23 17.30 7.72
N ILE A 290 -4.44 17.09 8.25
CA ILE A 290 -5.64 16.96 7.43
C ILE A 290 -5.93 18.26 6.66
N LYS A 291 -5.82 19.42 7.33
CA LYS A 291 -6.01 20.72 6.69
C LYS A 291 -5.00 20.95 5.56
N ALA A 292 -3.70 20.81 5.84
CA ALA A 292 -2.65 21.04 4.85
C ALA A 292 -2.72 20.06 3.67
N SER A 293 -2.98 18.77 3.93
CA SER A 293 -3.16 17.76 2.88
C SER A 293 -4.39 18.02 2.00
N SER A 294 -5.50 18.45 2.61
CA SER A 294 -6.72 18.82 1.87
C SER A 294 -6.47 20.03 0.96
N ALA A 295 -5.87 21.09 1.50
CA ALA A 295 -5.48 22.27 0.73
C ALA A 295 -4.52 21.89 -0.42
N ASN A 296 -3.52 21.04 -0.16
CA ASN A 296 -2.55 20.62 -1.17
C ASN A 296 -3.21 19.84 -2.31
N ARG A 297 -4.17 18.96 -2.02
CA ARG A 297 -4.95 18.25 -3.04
C ARG A 297 -5.69 19.21 -3.96
N ILE A 298 -6.36 20.22 -3.40
CA ILE A 298 -7.06 21.26 -4.17
C ILE A 298 -6.06 22.11 -4.97
N ALA A 299 -4.90 22.43 -4.40
CA ALA A 299 -3.82 23.15 -5.06
C ALA A 299 -3.26 22.39 -6.27
N LEU A 300 -3.00 21.09 -6.16
CA LEU A 300 -2.49 20.28 -7.27
C LEU A 300 -3.48 20.23 -8.45
N GLU A 301 -4.79 20.14 -8.20
CA GLU A 301 -5.80 20.22 -9.25
C GLU A 301 -5.77 21.58 -9.95
N ARG A 302 -5.66 22.67 -9.16
CA ARG A 302 -5.56 24.02 -9.71
C ARG A 302 -4.29 24.23 -10.52
N GLU A 303 -3.16 23.73 -10.03
CA GLU A 303 -1.87 23.83 -10.71
C GLU A 303 -1.95 23.19 -12.10
N LYS A 304 -2.60 22.02 -12.21
CA LYS A 304 -2.85 21.35 -13.48
C LYS A 304 -3.70 22.19 -14.42
N ASP A 305 -4.78 22.77 -13.93
CA ASP A 305 -5.67 23.63 -14.73
C ASP A 305 -4.95 24.90 -15.21
N LEU A 306 -4.11 25.52 -14.37
CA LEU A 306 -3.34 26.69 -14.73
C LEU A 306 -2.24 26.37 -15.75
N LYS A 307 -1.56 25.23 -15.64
CA LYS A 307 -0.61 24.75 -16.66
C LYS A 307 -1.29 24.57 -18.01
N LEU A 308 -2.50 24.01 -18.03
CA LEU A 308 -3.28 23.87 -19.26
C LEU A 308 -3.65 25.23 -19.86
N LEU A 309 -4.12 26.16 -19.03
CA LEU A 309 -4.47 27.52 -19.46
C LEU A 309 -3.25 28.27 -20.01
N LEU A 310 -2.09 28.15 -19.35
CA LEU A 310 -0.86 28.78 -19.80
C LEU A 310 -0.45 28.27 -21.19
N ASN A 311 -0.48 26.95 -21.41
CA ASN A 311 -0.20 26.38 -22.73
C ASN A 311 -1.15 26.92 -23.82
N GLN A 312 -2.44 27.04 -23.52
CA GLN A 312 -3.42 27.61 -24.46
C GLN A 312 -3.16 29.09 -24.79
N LEU A 313 -2.65 29.86 -23.83
CA LEU A 313 -2.27 31.26 -24.05
C LEU A 313 -1.02 31.39 -24.92
N GLU A 314 -0.07 30.46 -24.78
CA GLU A 314 1.16 30.39 -25.59
C GLU A 314 0.88 29.99 -27.04
N GLU A 315 -0.03 29.02 -27.25
CA GLU A 315 -0.42 28.54 -28.59
C GLU A 315 -1.30 29.54 -29.36
N ASN A 316 -1.75 30.63 -28.73
CA ASN A 316 -2.76 31.58 -29.25
C ASN A 316 -4.08 30.91 -29.69
N ASP A 317 -4.41 29.76 -29.11
CA ASP A 317 -5.61 28.96 -29.45
C ASP A 317 -6.92 29.54 -28.90
N PHE A 318 -6.91 30.79 -28.44
CA PHE A 318 -8.13 31.55 -28.17
C PHE A 318 -8.63 32.22 -29.47
N CYS A 319 -9.12 31.39 -30.40
CA CYS A 319 -9.95 31.79 -31.55
C CYS A 319 -11.34 31.18 -31.40
#